data_AF-A0A6I2UDK9-F1
#
_entry.id   AF-A0A6I2UDK9-F1
#
_cell.length_a   1.000
_cell.length_b   1.000
_cell.length_c   1.000
_cell.angle_alpha   90.00
_cell.angle_beta   90.00
_cell.angle_gamma   90.00
#
_symmetry.space_group_name_H-M   'P 1'
#
loop_
_entity.id
_entity.type
_entity.pdbx_description
1 polymer ?
#
loop_
_entity_poly.entity_id
_entity_poly.type
_entity_poly.pdbx_seq_one_letter_code
_entity_poly.pdbx_strand_id
1 'polypeptide(L)' 'SGETVAVLYFQPDKRKAGGAYSMKTGIIKKIDAYGNCVKMEDGTEIPIEDIMDINSELHIL' A
#
# COMPACT_ATOMS: atom_id res chain seq x y z
N SER A 1 14.05 -8.48 -11.35
CA SER A 1 12.70 -8.11 -10.87
C SER A 1 12.74 -8.13 -9.36
N GLY A 2 12.09 -7.17 -8.69
CA GLY A 2 11.93 -7.21 -7.23
C GLY A 2 10.92 -8.28 -6.81
N GLU A 3 10.79 -8.49 -5.50
CA GLU A 3 9.75 -9.35 -4.94
C GLU A 3 8.39 -8.64 -4.96
N THR A 4 7.35 -9.39 -5.32
CA THR A 4 5.98 -8.91 -5.29
C THR A 4 5.42 -9.05 -3.88
N VAL A 5 4.81 -7.99 -3.37
CA VAL A 5 4.11 -7.97 -2.09
C VAL A 5 2.65 -7.59 -2.28
N ALA A 6 1.80 -7.94 -1.32
CA ALA A 6 0.45 -7.44 -1.14
C ALA A 6 0.43 -6.46 0.04
N VAL A 7 0.05 -5.21 -0.23
CA VAL A 7 -0.11 -4.14 0.76
C VAL A 7 -1.60 -3.93 1.02
N LEU A 8 -2.05 -4.18 2.24
CA LEU A 8 -3.39 -3.81 2.69
C LEU A 8 -3.32 -2.43 3.34
N TYR A 9 -4.15 -1.48 2.87
CA TYR A 9 -4.14 -0.11 3.37
C TYR A 9 -5.53 0.51 3.37
N PHE A 10 -5.74 1.50 4.23
CA PHE A 10 -6.95 2.31 4.24
C PHE A 10 -6.89 3.34 3.12
N GLN A 11 -7.96 3.43 2.33
CA GLN A 11 -8.11 4.43 1.29
C GLN A 11 -9.27 5.38 1.67
N PRO A 12 -8.96 6.62 2.08
CA PRO A 12 -9.99 7.61 2.40
C PRO A 12 -10.89 7.91 1.19
N ASP A 13 -12.20 7.92 1.39
CA ASP A 13 -13.15 8.41 0.40
C ASP A 13 -13.17 9.94 0.45
N LYS A 14 -12.69 10.59 -0.62
CA LYS A 14 -12.63 12.06 -0.72
C LYS A 14 -14.01 12.75 -0.67
N ARG A 15 -15.11 12.00 -0.76
CA ARG A 15 -16.48 12.53 -0.81
C ARG A 15 -17.26 12.33 0.49
N LYS A 16 -16.77 11.52 1.45
CA LYS A 16 -17.48 11.17 2.68
C LYS A 16 -16.53 11.08 3.88
N ALA A 17 -17.06 11.12 5.10
CA ALA A 17 -16.30 10.88 6.32
C ALA A 17 -16.04 9.38 6.55
N GLY A 18 -15.34 8.72 5.61
CA GLY A 18 -15.05 7.30 5.65
C GLY A 18 -14.05 6.88 4.57
N GLY A 19 -13.93 5.57 4.34
CA GLY A 19 -13.03 4.99 3.35
C GLY A 19 -13.21 3.49 3.26
N ALA A 20 -12.34 2.82 2.51
CA ALA A 20 -12.34 1.38 2.37
C ALA A 20 -10.93 0.82 2.51
N TYR A 21 -10.81 -0.40 3.04
CA TYR A 21 -9.55 -1.13 2.97
C TYR A 21 -9.35 -1.68 1.55
N SER A 22 -8.18 -1.43 1.00
CA SER A 22 -7.80 -1.84 -0.35
C SER A 22 -6.50 -2.64 -0.30
N MET A 23 -6.39 -3.64 -1.18
CA MET A 23 -5.18 -4.43 -1.34
C MET A 23 -4.48 -4.04 -2.65
N LYS A 24 -3.20 -3.66 -2.57
CA LYS A 24 -2.35 -3.38 -3.74
C LYS A 24 -1.25 -4.44 -3.81
N THR A 25 -1.25 -5.20 -4.91
CA THR A 25 -0.16 -6.14 -5.20
C THR A 25 0.84 -5.51 -6.16
N GLY A 26 2.13 -5.67 -5.89
CA GLY A 26 3.19 -5.17 -6.77
C GLY A 26 4.56 -5.14 -6.11
N ILE A 27 5.53 -4.56 -6.80
CA ILE A 27 6.90 -4.38 -6.30
C ILE A 27 7.00 -3.02 -5.60
N ILE A 28 7.55 -2.99 -4.39
CA ILE A 28 7.92 -1.74 -3.73
C ILE A 28 9.19 -1.19 -4.39
N LYS A 29 9.12 0.03 -4.91
CA LYS A 29 10.25 0.73 -5.52
C LYS A 29 11.10 1.45 -4.49
N LYS A 30 10.46 2.10 -3.51
CA LYS A 30 11.14 2.89 -2.46
C LYS A 30 10.23 3.05 -1.24
N ILE A 31 10.82 3.04 -0.06
CA ILE A 31 10.19 3.57 1.17
C ILE A 31 10.70 5.00 1.37
N ASP A 32 9.80 5.99 1.34
CA ASP A 32 10.12 7.39 1.53
C ASP A 32 9.86 7.80 2.98
N ALA A 33 10.91 7.76 3.81
CA ALA A 33 10.81 8.09 5.22
C ALA A 33 10.47 9.58 5.48
N TYR A 34 10.82 10.48 4.54
CA TYR A 34 10.49 11.91 4.67
C TYR A 34 9.05 12.18 4.27
N GLY A 35 8.61 11.59 3.16
CA GLY A 35 7.22 11.69 2.69
C GLY A 35 6.23 10.79 3.46
N ASN A 36 6.74 9.95 4.37
CA ASN A 36 6.00 8.95 5.13
C ASN A 36 5.13 8.03 4.26
N CYS A 37 5.68 7.57 3.12
CA CYS A 37 4.93 6.74 2.17
C CYS A 37 5.79 5.63 1.54
N VAL A 38 5.14 4.53 1.17
CA VAL A 38 5.69 3.49 0.29
C VAL A 38 5.36 3.84 -1.16
N LYS A 39 6.37 3.86 -2.04
CA LYS A 39 6.20 4.04 -3.48
C LYS A 39 6.33 2.70 -4.18
N MET A 40 5.28 2.29 -4.88
CA MET A 40 5.25 1.10 -5.72
C MET A 40 5.93 1.38 -7.06
N GLU A 41 6.35 0.33 -7.77
CA GLU A 41 7.01 0.44 -9.07
C GLU A 41 6.12 1.09 -10.15
N ASP A 42 4.81 0.88 -10.06
CA ASP A 42 3.80 1.49 -10.95
C ASP A 42 3.50 2.96 -10.62
N GLY A 43 4.19 3.55 -9.64
CA GLY A 43 4.02 4.93 -9.21
C GLY A 43 2.93 5.14 -8.16
N THR A 44 2.23 4.10 -7.71
CA THR A 44 1.29 4.21 -6.58
C THR A 44 2.05 4.62 -5.32
N GLU A 45 1.57 5.63 -4.60
CA GLU A 45 2.08 6.04 -3.29
C GLU A 45 1.06 5.68 -2.22
N ILE A 46 1.50 4.94 -1.20
CA ILE A 46 0.67 4.47 -0.09
C ILE A 46 1.24 5.08 1.20
N PRO A 47 0.53 5.98 1.89
CA PRO A 47 0.97 6.53 3.17
C PRO A 47 1.21 5.42 4.19
N ILE A 48 2.31 5.47 4.92
CA ILE A 48 2.67 4.44 5.91
C ILE A 48 1.62 4.37 7.03
N GLU A 49 1.05 5.51 7.40
CA GLU A 49 -0.01 5.60 8.42
C GLU A 49 -1.30 4.88 8.02
N ASP A 50 -1.54 4.71 6.73
CA ASP A 50 -2.71 3.99 6.21
C ASP A 50 -2.44 2.50 6.00
N ILE A 51 -1.18 2.04 6.07
CA ILE A 51 -0.82 0.63 5.85
C ILE A 51 -1.20 -0.20 7.07
N MET A 52 -1.97 -1.26 6.82
CA MET A 52 -2.38 -2.23 7.83
C MET A 52 -1.56 -3.50 7.79
N ASP A 53 -1.14 -3.93 6.59
CA ASP A 53 -0.34 -5.13 6.45
C ASP A 53 0.48 -5.11 5.16
N ILE A 54 1.63 -5.80 5.18
CA ILE A 54 2.47 -6.04 4.01
C ILE A 54 2.93 -7.50 4.04
N ASN A 55 2.45 -8.28 3.07
CA ASN A 55 2.78 -9.70 2.97
C ASN A 55 3.46 -10.01 1.63
N SER A 56 4.57 -10.74 1.67
CA SER A 56 5.21 -11.33 0.48
C SER A 56 4.52 -12.64 0.04
N GLU A 57 3.83 -13.30 0.98
CA GLU A 57 3.00 -14.47 0.71
C GLU A 57 1.56 -14.00 0.52
N LEU A 58 1.04 -14.11 -0.71
CA LEU A 58 -0.37 -13.87 -0.98
C LEU A 58 -1.19 -15.02 -0.40
N HIS A 59 -1.42 -15.03 0.91
CA HIS A 59 -2.40 -15.93 1.52
C HIS A 59 -3.80 -15.32 1.32
N ILE A 60 -4.44 -15.73 0.23
CA ILE A 60 -5.89 -15.56 0.08
C ILE A 60 -6.53 -16.59 1.02
N LEU A 61 -7.15 -16.13 2.10
CA LEU A 61 -8.10 -16.93 2.90
C LEU A 61 -9.52 -16.67 2.40
#